data_AF-A0A820MU70-F1
#
_entry.id   AF-A0A820MU70-F1
#
_cell.length_a   1.000
_cell.length_b   1.000
_cell.length_c   1.000
_cell.angle_alpha   90.00
_cell.angle_beta   90.00
_cell.angle_gamma   90.00
#
_symmetry.space_group_name_H-M   'P 1'
#
loop_
_entity.id
_entity.type
_entity.pdbx_description
1 polymer ?
#
loop_
_entity_poly.entity_id
_entity_poly.type
_entity_poly.pdbx_seq_one_letter_code
_entity_poly.pdbx_strand_id
1 'polypeptide(L)'
;PASFAQARIWLDERIRFDPDKPQVAIYNMPFVYRLQPGHTLSIKQLRHALHLTVNKHLSLHTSLYFDNQKNLLMQRVTTNEDKNNNIFSIIETTYETDEQLNEILHDEKRNPHLFDLA
;
A
#
# COMPACT_ATOMS: atom_id res chain seq x y z
N PRO A 1 6.73 6.29 -18.82
CA PRO A 1 7.84 5.45 -18.28
C PRO A 1 7.95 5.61 -16.77
N ALA A 2 8.35 4.57 -16.05
CA ALA A 2 8.71 4.70 -14.64
C ALA A 2 10.01 5.51 -14.50
N SER A 3 10.15 6.23 -13.38
CA SER A 3 11.40 6.87 -13.00
C SER A 3 12.48 5.83 -12.66
N PHE A 4 13.75 6.27 -12.63
CA PHE A 4 14.87 5.41 -12.25
C PHE A 4 14.69 4.79 -10.85
N ALA A 5 14.23 5.57 -9.88
CA ALA A 5 13.98 5.09 -8.52
C ALA A 5 12.86 4.03 -8.48
N GLN A 6 11.73 4.28 -9.17
CA GLN A 6 10.64 3.31 -9.29
C GLN A 6 11.12 2.00 -9.93
N ALA A 7 11.90 2.09 -11.02
CA ALA A 7 12.44 0.91 -11.69
C ALA A 7 13.41 0.12 -10.81
N ARG A 8 14.24 0.81 -10.02
CA ARG A 8 15.16 0.15 -9.09
C ARG A 8 14.43 -0.58 -7.98
N ILE A 9 13.44 0.05 -7.36
CA ILE A 9 12.62 -0.56 -6.29
C ILE A 9 11.88 -1.78 -6.85
N TRP A 10 11.19 -1.63 -7.98
CA TRP A 10 10.45 -2.72 -8.62
C TRP A 10 11.33 -3.93 -8.94
N LEU A 11 12.54 -3.70 -9.47
CA LEU A 11 13.47 -4.77 -9.78
C LEU A 11 13.98 -5.47 -8.51
N ASP A 12 14.36 -4.71 -7.48
CA ASP A 12 14.84 -5.26 -6.21
C ASP A 12 13.73 -6.07 -5.51
N GLU A 13 12.48 -5.61 -5.56
CA GLU A 13 11.32 -6.38 -5.11
C GLU A 13 11.18 -7.69 -5.90
N ARG A 14 11.15 -7.64 -7.23
CA ARG A 14 11.00 -8.85 -8.07
C ARG A 14 12.10 -9.89 -7.85
N ILE A 15 13.33 -9.48 -7.55
CA ILE A 15 14.43 -10.39 -7.24
C ILE A 15 14.24 -11.06 -5.87
N ARG A 16 13.60 -10.37 -4.92
CA ARG A 16 13.42 -10.84 -3.53
C ARG A 16 12.13 -11.64 -3.33
N PHE A 17 11.08 -11.34 -4.09
CA PHE A 17 9.86 -12.13 -4.15
C PHE A 17 10.05 -13.38 -5.01
N ASP A 18 10.95 -14.25 -4.54
CA ASP A 18 11.10 -15.61 -5.04
C ASP A 18 9.92 -16.45 -4.48
N PRO A 19 9.06 -17.03 -5.32
CA PRO A 19 7.90 -17.80 -4.86
C PRO A 19 8.28 -19.03 -4.02
N ASP A 20 9.53 -19.50 -4.13
CA ASP A 20 10.05 -20.64 -3.38
C ASP A 20 10.70 -20.23 -2.04
N LYS A 21 10.72 -18.92 -1.71
CA LYS A 21 11.30 -18.38 -0.47
C LYS A 21 10.25 -17.59 0.33
N PRO A 22 10.44 -17.44 1.66
CA PRO A 22 9.58 -16.57 2.45
C PRO A 22 9.61 -15.16 1.88
N GLN A 23 8.45 -14.67 1.47
CA GLN A 23 8.35 -13.32 0.92
C GLN A 23 8.73 -12.28 1.98
N VAL A 24 9.57 -11.33 1.57
CA VAL A 24 10.00 -10.21 2.41
C VAL A 24 9.69 -8.93 1.64
N ALA A 25 8.58 -8.28 1.97
CA ALA A 25 8.25 -6.95 1.47
C ALA A 25 9.12 -5.92 2.21
N ILE A 26 10.34 -5.69 1.70
CA ILE A 26 11.32 -4.81 2.35
C ILE A 26 10.99 -3.31 2.24
N TYR A 27 10.14 -2.93 1.29
CA TYR A 27 9.76 -1.54 1.04
C TYR A 27 8.40 -1.16 1.64
N ASN A 28 7.71 -2.09 2.30
CA ASN A 28 6.53 -1.77 3.11
C ASN A 28 6.96 -0.96 4.34
N MET A 29 6.34 0.21 4.53
CA MET A 29 6.62 1.11 5.66
C MET A 29 5.35 1.27 6.52
N PRO A 30 5.08 0.34 7.46
CA PRO A 30 3.96 0.50 8.39
C PRO A 30 4.23 1.62 9.38
N PHE A 31 3.23 2.47 9.64
CA PHE A 31 3.29 3.55 10.62
C PHE A 31 2.22 3.34 11.69
N VAL A 32 2.63 3.45 12.96
CA VAL A 32 1.73 3.29 14.12
C VAL A 32 1.59 4.61 14.83
N TYR A 33 0.34 5.02 15.05
CA TYR A 33 0.01 6.25 15.76
C TYR A 33 -0.83 5.91 16.99
N ARG A 34 -0.36 6.32 18.16
CA ARG A 34 -1.12 6.22 19.41
C ARG A 34 -1.87 7.51 19.66
N LEU A 35 -3.19 7.43 19.79
CA LEU A 35 -4.00 8.56 20.22
C LEU A 35 -3.91 8.73 21.73
N GLN A 36 -3.85 9.98 22.18
CA GLN A 36 -3.81 10.27 23.61
C GLN A 36 -5.15 9.91 24.28
N PRO A 37 -5.13 9.41 25.52
CA PRO A 37 -6.34 9.21 26.31
C PRO A 37 -7.17 10.50 26.41
N GLY A 38 -8.50 10.36 26.53
CA GLY A 38 -9.42 11.50 26.68
C GLY A 38 -9.78 12.22 25.38
N HIS A 39 -9.19 11.82 24.24
CA HIS A 39 -9.59 12.31 22.92
C HIS A 39 -10.43 11.26 22.22
N THR A 40 -11.54 11.68 21.61
CA THR A 40 -12.36 10.83 20.77
C THR A 40 -11.96 11.02 19.31
N LEU A 41 -11.72 9.92 18.62
CA LEU A 41 -11.52 9.93 17.17
C LEU A 41 -12.77 9.40 16.50
N SER A 42 -13.35 10.19 15.59
CA SER A 42 -14.39 9.69 14.71
C SER A 42 -13.75 8.85 13.60
N ILE A 43 -13.93 7.53 13.65
CA ILE A 43 -13.49 6.61 12.59
C ILE A 43 -14.05 7.05 11.23
N LYS A 44 -15.30 7.54 11.19
CA LYS A 44 -15.91 8.07 9.97
C LYS A 44 -15.14 9.27 9.39
N GLN A 45 -14.73 10.22 10.24
CA GLN A 45 -13.95 11.37 9.78
C GLN A 45 -12.53 10.97 9.38
N LEU A 46 -11.89 10.03 10.09
CA LEU A 46 -10.59 9.49 9.71
C LEU A 46 -10.66 8.84 8.32
N ARG A 47 -11.65 7.97 8.08
CA ARG A 47 -11.88 7.35 6.76
C ARG A 47 -12.05 8.41 5.67
N HIS A 48 -12.84 9.45 5.94
CA HIS A 48 -13.04 10.54 4.98
C HIS A 48 -11.74 11.32 4.69
N ALA A 49 -10.96 11.64 5.73
CA ALA A 49 -9.68 12.33 5.57
C ALA A 49 -8.67 11.50 4.77
N LEU A 50 -8.60 10.19 5.00
CA LEU A 50 -7.77 9.26 4.22
C LEU A 50 -8.22 9.21 2.76
N HIS A 51 -9.53 9.11 2.50
CA HIS A 51 -10.09 9.18 1.13
C HIS A 51 -9.69 10.47 0.41
N LEU A 52 -9.83 11.63 1.07
CA LEU A 52 -9.43 12.91 0.47
C LEU A 52 -7.92 12.97 0.20
N THR A 53 -7.11 12.44 1.10
CA THR A 53 -5.65 12.41 0.96
C THR A 53 -5.24 11.54 -0.23
N VAL A 54 -5.75 10.31 -0.31
CA VAL A 54 -5.47 9.41 -1.44
C VAL A 54 -5.89 10.07 -2.75
N ASN A 55 -7.14 10.54 -2.84
CA ASN A 55 -7.68 11.19 -4.05
C ASN A 55 -6.90 12.43 -4.51
N LYS A 56 -6.30 13.17 -3.59
CA LYS A 56 -5.53 14.38 -3.90
C LYS A 56 -4.15 14.06 -4.51
N HIS A 57 -3.57 12.91 -4.17
CA HIS A 57 -2.18 12.60 -4.49
C HIS A 57 -2.08 11.48 -5.53
N LEU A 58 -1.87 11.85 -6.80
CA LEU A 58 -1.76 10.90 -7.93
C LEU A 58 -0.69 9.81 -7.72
N SER A 59 0.36 10.08 -6.94
CA SER A 59 1.38 9.10 -6.58
C SER A 59 0.80 7.89 -5.84
N LEU A 60 -0.25 8.09 -5.02
CA LEU A 60 -0.95 7.01 -4.31
C LEU A 60 -1.89 6.21 -5.22
N HIS A 61 -2.11 6.69 -6.45
CA HIS A 61 -2.92 6.04 -7.47
C HIS A 61 -2.05 5.41 -8.58
N THR A 62 -0.72 5.39 -8.39
CA THR A 62 0.21 4.99 -9.44
C THR A 62 0.58 3.53 -9.28
N SER A 63 0.29 2.72 -10.32
CA SER A 63 0.77 1.34 -10.44
C SER A 63 1.89 1.22 -11.46
N LEU A 64 2.72 0.19 -11.31
CA LEU A 64 3.81 -0.12 -12.22
C LEU A 64 3.49 -1.39 -13.00
N TYR A 65 3.75 -1.37 -14.31
CA TYR A 65 3.59 -2.54 -15.17
C TYR A 65 4.73 -2.59 -16.18
N PHE A 66 5.15 -3.80 -16.54
CA PHE A 66 6.19 -4.00 -17.53
C PHE A 66 5.57 -4.10 -18.93
N ASP A 67 5.94 -3.19 -19.84
CA ASP A 67 5.52 -3.23 -21.23
C ASP A 67 6.49 -4.13 -22.01
N ASN A 68 6.05 -5.37 -22.29
CA ASN A 68 6.85 -6.36 -23.01
C ASN A 68 7.20 -5.95 -24.45
N GLN A 69 6.37 -5.13 -25.11
CA GLN A 69 6.63 -4.69 -26.49
C GLN A 69 7.75 -3.66 -26.52
N LYS A 70 7.78 -2.77 -25.53
CA LYS A 70 8.82 -1.73 -25.41
C LYS A 70 10.01 -2.17 -24.59
N ASN A 71 9.92 -3.31 -23.90
CA ASN A 71 10.90 -3.80 -22.93
C ASN A 71 11.21 -2.74 -21.86
N LEU A 72 10.17 -2.05 -21.38
CA LEU A 72 10.30 -0.91 -20.45
C LEU A 72 9.30 -1.01 -19.30
N LEU A 73 9.74 -0.61 -18.11
CA LEU A 73 8.83 -0.42 -16.98
C LEU A 73 8.06 0.88 -17.16
N MET A 74 6.74 0.76 -17.13
CA MET A 74 5.79 1.84 -17.29
C MET A 74 5.04 2.08 -15.98
N GLN A 75 4.52 3.30 -15.84
CA GLN A 75 3.64 3.66 -14.75
C GLN A 75 2.27 4.03 -15.30
N ARG A 76 1.22 3.73 -14.56
CA ARG A 76 -0.17 4.09 -14.86
C ARG A 76 -0.76 4.75 -13.64
N VAL A 77 -1.46 5.86 -13.83
CA VAL A 77 -2.25 6.52 -12.78
C VAL A 77 -3.69 6.05 -12.93
N THR A 78 -4.25 5.40 -11.92
CA THR A 78 -5.66 5.05 -11.86
C THR A 78 -6.45 6.30 -11.46
N THR A 79 -7.55 6.60 -12.16
CA THR A 79 -8.38 7.77 -11.86
C THR A 79 -9.78 7.35 -11.48
N ASN A 80 -10.47 8.15 -10.67
CA ASN A 80 -11.84 7.87 -10.23
C ASN A 80 -12.88 7.88 -11.38
N GLU A 81 -12.49 8.27 -12.59
CA GLU A 81 -13.34 8.13 -13.78
C GLU A 81 -13.49 6.66 -14.23
N ASP A 82 -12.62 5.78 -13.74
CA ASP A 82 -12.80 4.32 -13.76
C ASP A 82 -13.84 3.94 -12.69
N LYS A 83 -15.12 4.24 -12.99
CA LYS A 83 -16.30 4.36 -12.10
C LYS A 83 -16.61 3.23 -11.09
N ASN A 84 -15.79 2.18 -10.95
CA ASN A 84 -16.02 1.06 -10.04
C ASN A 84 -14.83 0.73 -9.12
N ASN A 85 -13.70 1.42 -9.20
CA ASN A 85 -12.52 1.04 -8.41
C ASN A 85 -12.42 1.83 -7.11
N ASN A 86 -12.74 1.18 -5.99
CA ASN A 86 -12.19 1.58 -4.69
C ASN A 86 -10.68 1.38 -4.76
N ILE A 87 -9.93 2.48 -4.93
CA ILE A 87 -8.46 2.48 -5.08
C ILE A 87 -7.77 1.84 -3.86
N PHE A 88 -8.44 1.83 -2.71
CA PHE A 88 -7.97 1.17 -1.50
C PHE A 88 -9.17 0.74 -0.64
N SER A 89 -8.90 -0.15 0.30
CA SER A 89 -9.84 -0.54 1.36
C SER A 89 -9.30 -0.12 2.72
N ILE A 90 -10.21 0.12 3.66
CA ILE A 90 -9.86 0.39 5.06
C ILE A 90 -10.35 -0.78 5.89
N ILE A 91 -9.42 -1.50 6.48
CA ILE A 91 -9.70 -2.60 7.40
C ILE A 91 -9.72 -2.04 8.82
N GLU A 92 -10.72 -2.46 9.60
CA GLU A 92 -10.84 -2.13 11.02
C GLU A 92 -10.77 -3.44 11.80
N THR A 93 -9.87 -3.50 12.77
CA THR A 93 -9.64 -4.69 13.58
C THR A 93 -9.46 -4.29 15.03
N THR A 94 -10.06 -5.06 15.92
CA THR A 94 -9.88 -4.94 17.37
C THR A 94 -8.83 -5.95 17.83
N TYR A 95 -7.94 -5.53 18.71
CA TYR A 95 -6.96 -6.39 19.37
C TYR A 95 -7.04 -6.18 20.89
N GLU A 96 -6.66 -7.21 21.65
CA GLU A 96 -6.72 -7.23 23.12
C GLU A 96 -5.32 -7.33 23.75
N THR A 97 -4.32 -7.78 23.00
CA THR A 97 -2.96 -8.05 23.50
C THR A 97 -1.89 -7.38 22.64
N ASP A 98 -0.72 -7.13 23.24
CA ASP A 98 0.44 -6.59 22.52
C ASP A 98 0.95 -7.61 21.49
N GLU A 99 0.84 -8.91 21.77
CA GLU A 99 1.14 -9.98 20.82
C GLU A 99 0.31 -9.88 19.54
N GLN A 100 -1.02 -9.70 19.66
CA GLN A 100 -1.90 -9.53 18.51
C GLN A 100 -1.57 -8.27 17.70
N LEU A 101 -1.23 -7.16 18.37
CA LEU A 101 -0.79 -5.95 17.69
C LEU A 101 0.50 -6.19 16.90
N ASN A 102 1.46 -6.90 17.50
CA ASN A 102 2.73 -7.24 16.86
C ASN A 102 2.53 -8.17 15.65
N GLU A 103 1.61 -9.12 15.72
CA GLU A 103 1.22 -9.99 14.60
C GLU A 103 0.65 -9.17 13.45
N ILE A 104 -0.31 -8.27 13.72
CA ILE A 104 -0.87 -7.36 12.69
C ILE A 104 0.25 -6.56 12.00
N LEU A 105 1.17 -5.96 12.78
CA LEU A 105 2.28 -5.21 12.20
C LEU A 105 3.24 -6.08 11.39
N HIS A 106 3.47 -7.32 11.83
CA HIS A 106 4.30 -8.27 11.11
C HIS A 106 3.69 -8.64 9.76
N ASP A 107 2.39 -8.92 9.74
CA ASP A 107 1.66 -9.30 8.53
C ASP A 107 1.60 -8.14 7.54
N GLU A 108 1.25 -6.93 7.98
CA GLU A 108 1.25 -5.73 7.13
C GLU A 108 2.64 -5.44 6.55
N LYS A 109 3.70 -5.61 7.34
CA LYS A 109 5.08 -5.43 6.86
C LYS A 109 5.45 -6.42 5.77
N ARG A 110 4.81 -7.59 5.70
CA ARG A 110 5.17 -8.66 4.75
C ARG A 110 4.14 -8.88 3.65
N ASN A 111 3.01 -8.19 3.72
CA ASN A 111 1.92 -8.34 2.76
C ASN A 111 2.38 -7.91 1.36
N PRO A 112 2.48 -8.84 0.39
CA PRO A 112 2.92 -8.55 -0.98
C PRO A 112 1.84 -7.83 -1.80
N HIS A 113 0.61 -7.75 -1.31
CA HIS A 113 -0.54 -7.24 -2.04
C HIS A 113 -0.89 -5.78 -1.70
N LEU A 114 -0.17 -5.12 -0.77
CA LEU A 114 -0.50 -3.75 -0.32
C LEU A 114 -0.46 -2.69 -1.42
N PHE A 115 0.24 -2.94 -2.53
CA PHE A 115 0.35 -2.03 -3.67
C PHE A 115 -0.15 -2.64 -4.98
N ASP A 116 -0.94 -3.72 -4.89
CA ASP A 116 -1.62 -4.26 -6.06
C ASP A 116 -2.89 -3.46 -6.32
N LEU A 117 -2.77 -2.45 -7.19
CA LEU A 117 -3.88 -1.57 -7.60
C LEU A 117 -4.62 -2.10 -8.84
N ALA A 118 -4.42 -3.38 -9.19
CA ALA A 118 -4.97 -4.03 -10.39
C ALA A 118 -6.27 -4.78 -10.11
#